data_AF-A0A931T2F6-F1
#
_entry.id   AF-A0A931T2F6-F1
#
_cell.length_a   1.000
_cell.length_b   1.000
_cell.length_c   1.000
_cell.angle_alpha   90.00
_cell.angle_beta   90.00
_cell.angle_gamma   90.00
#
_symmetry.space_group_name_H-M   'P 1'
#
loop_
_entity.id
_entity.type
_entity.pdbx_description
1 polymer ?
#
loop_
_entity_poly.entity_id
_entity_poly.type
_entity_poly.pdbx_seq_one_letter_code
_entity_poly.pdbx_strand_id
1 'polypeptide(L)' 'AVLLVLGVILLSPLPFLNTLPALSALILGVGLLNRDGVFLLVGVLLAVLVLTIIRYGLEALYNLLSGVVNVLRSWLGR' A
#
# COMPACT_ATOMS: atom_id res chain seq x y z
N ALA A 1 5.42 -1.16 15.36
CA ALA A 1 4.35 -1.81 14.58
C ALA A 1 4.22 -1.24 13.16
N VAL A 2 3.93 0.07 13.01
CA VAL A 2 3.68 0.71 11.69
C VAL A 2 4.81 0.46 10.67
N LEU A 3 6.07 0.65 11.07
CA LEU A 3 7.23 0.40 10.19
C LEU A 3 7.35 -1.06 9.73
N LEU A 4 6.91 -2.04 10.53
CA LEU A 4 6.93 -3.45 10.13
C LEU A 4 5.88 -3.72 9.04
N VAL A 5 4.69 -3.12 9.18
CA VAL A 5 3.63 -3.21 8.17
C VAL A 5 4.07 -2.58 6.85
N LEU A 6 4.65 -1.37 6.91
CA LEU A 6 5.21 -0.70 5.73
C LEU A 6 6.36 -1.52 5.10
N GLY A 7 7.20 -2.15 5.91
CA GLY A 7 8.26 -3.04 5.45
C GLY A 7 7.73 -4.24 4.65
N VAL A 8 6.67 -4.89 5.13
CA VAL A 8 6.01 -5.99 4.39
C VAL A 8 5.45 -5.50 3.05
N ILE A 9 4.85 -4.31 3.02
CA ILE A 9 4.33 -3.71 1.79
C ILE A 9 5.46 -3.44 0.80
N LEU A 10 6.60 -2.93 1.27
CA LEU A 10 7.77 -2.64 0.45
C LEU A 10 8.41 -3.89 -0.17
N LEU A 11 8.23 -5.05 0.46
CA LEU A 11 8.64 -6.34 -0.08
C LEU A 11 7.69 -6.87 -1.15
N SER A 12 6.53 -6.26 -1.36
CA SER A 12 5.59 -6.72 -2.38
C SER A 12 6.16 -6.44 -3.79
N PRO A 13 6.02 -7.39 -4.73
CA PRO A 13 6.49 -7.21 -6.11
C PRO A 13 5.58 -6.29 -6.94
N LEU A 14 4.55 -5.67 -6.33
CA LEU A 14 3.59 -4.85 -7.07
C LEU A 14 4.22 -3.52 -7.50
N PRO A 15 4.17 -3.18 -8.81
CA PRO A 15 4.75 -1.94 -9.30
C PRO A 15 3.99 -0.73 -8.75
N PHE A 16 4.72 0.37 -8.51
CA PHE A 16 4.21 1.66 -8.00
C PHE A 16 3.68 1.69 -6.56
N LEU A 17 3.64 0.55 -5.86
CA LEU A 17 3.17 0.50 -4.48
C LEU A 17 4.23 0.83 -3.43
N ASN A 18 5.50 0.99 -3.82
CA ASN A 18 6.63 1.10 -2.88
C ASN A 18 7.03 2.54 -2.52
N THR A 19 6.75 3.52 -3.37
CA THR A 19 7.22 4.91 -3.17
C THR A 19 6.56 5.59 -1.97
N LEU A 20 5.24 5.51 -1.85
CA LEU A 20 4.52 6.14 -0.74
C LEU A 20 4.81 5.47 0.62
N PRO A 21 4.84 4.12 0.76
CA PRO A 21 5.29 3.48 1.97
C PRO A 21 6.74 3.83 2.35
N ALA A 22 7.64 3.93 1.38
CA ALA A 22 9.04 4.31 1.63
C ALA A 22 9.15 5.73 2.19
N LEU A 23 8.40 6.68 1.62
CA LEU A 23 8.35 8.06 2.13
C LEU A 23 7.76 8.14 3.55
N SER A 24 6.67 7.40 3.81
CA SER A 24 6.10 7.31 5.15
C SER A 24 7.10 6.72 6.15
N ALA A 25 7.79 5.62 5.78
CA ALA A 25 8.81 5.00 6.62
C ALA A 25 10.01 5.94 6.87
N LEU A 26 10.41 6.72 5.87
CA LEU A 26 11.47 7.71 6.00
C LEU A 26 11.08 8.83 6.99
N ILE A 27 9.88 9.40 6.85
CA ILE A 27 9.39 10.46 7.75
C ILE A 27 9.27 9.94 9.19
N LEU A 28 8.74 8.73 9.37
CA LEU A 28 8.69 8.06 10.67
C LEU A 28 10.08 7.82 11.25
N GLY A 29 11.04 7.37 10.42
CA GLY A 29 12.43 7.16 10.82
C GLY A 29 13.08 8.46 11.31
N VAL A 30 12.91 9.55 10.57
CA VAL A 30 13.40 10.89 10.96
C VAL A 30 12.76 11.34 12.27
N GLY A 31 11.45 11.18 12.43
CA GLY A 31 10.75 11.51 13.69
C GLY A 31 11.26 10.70 14.88
N LEU A 32 11.53 9.41 14.70
CA LEU A 32 12.10 8.55 15.75
C LEU A 32 13.52 8.97 16.14
N LEU A 33 14.36 9.28 15.15
CA LEU A 33 15.75 9.71 15.38
C LEU A 33 15.81 11.05 16.12
N ASN A 34 14.95 12.00 15.74
CA ASN A 34 14.89 13.33 16.36
C ASN A 34 14.04 13.38 17.63
N ARG A 35 13.36 12.28 18.01
CA ARG A 35 12.34 12.25 19.08
C ARG A 35 11.27 13.34 18.88
N ASP A 36 10.94 13.64 17.63
CA ASP A 36 9.99 14.68 17.26
C ASP A 36 8.60 14.08 17.06
N GLY A 37 7.68 14.45 17.95
CA GLY A 37 6.29 14.00 17.90
C GLY A 37 5.54 14.45 16.63
N VAL A 38 5.91 15.59 16.03
CA VAL A 38 5.24 16.12 14.83
C VAL A 38 5.55 15.25 13.62
N PHE A 39 6.83 14.94 13.38
CA PHE A 39 7.22 14.04 12.29
C PHE A 39 6.66 12.64 12.47
N LEU A 40 6.56 12.15 13.71
CA LEU A 40 5.91 10.87 14.00
C LEU A 40 4.42 10.92 13.63
N LEU A 41 3.70 11.98 14.00
CA LEU A 41 2.28 12.13 13.71
C LEU A 41 2.03 12.22 12.20
N VAL A 42 2.82 13.05 11.49
CA VAL A 42 2.76 13.18 10.02
C VAL A 42 3.07 11.85 9.34
N GLY A 43 4.11 11.15 9.80
CA GLY A 43 4.49 9.84 9.28
C GLY A 43 3.41 8.78 9.47
N VAL A 44 2.72 8.77 10.62
CA VAL A 44 1.59 7.86 10.89
C VAL A 44 0.39 8.21 10.02
N LEU A 45 0.03 9.48 9.89
CA LEU A 45 -1.07 9.91 9.01
C LEU A 45 -0.81 9.49 7.56
N LEU A 46 0.42 9.69 7.08
CA LEU A 46 0.84 9.19 5.77
C LEU A 46 0.75 7.68 5.68
N ALA A 47 1.16 6.93 6.71
CA ALA A 47 1.04 5.47 6.71
C ALA A 47 -0.41 5.02 6.57
N VAL A 48 -1.34 5.67 7.28
CA VAL A 48 -2.79 5.37 7.19
C VAL A 48 -3.34 5.68 5.79
N LEU A 49 -2.97 6.84 5.23
CA LEU A 49 -3.34 7.20 3.86
C LEU A 49 -2.85 6.16 2.85
N VAL A 50 -1.60 5.74 2.99
CA VAL A 50 -0.99 4.71 2.15
C VAL A 50 -1.79 3.42 2.25
N LEU A 51 -2.01 2.89 3.46
CA LEU A 51 -2.77 1.65 3.66
C LEU A 51 -4.18 1.72 3.03
N THR A 52 -4.81 2.89 3.08
CA THR A 52 -6.11 3.14 2.45
C THR A 52 -6.04 3.04 0.93
N ILE A 53 -5.03 3.67 0.31
CA ILE A 53 -4.79 3.59 -1.14
C ILE A 53 -4.52 2.14 -1.57
N ILE A 54 -3.69 1.42 -0.81
CA ILE A 54 -3.36 0.01 -1.11
C ILE A 54 -4.62 -0.84 -1.12
N ARG A 55 -5.47 -0.69 -0.09
CA ARG A 55 -6.72 -1.42 0.01
C ARG A 55 -7.60 -1.20 -1.23
N TYR A 56 -7.86 0.05 -1.60
CA TYR A 56 -8.68 0.36 -2.77
C TYR A 56 -8.04 -0.12 -4.07
N GLY A 57 -6.71 -0.03 -4.19
CA GLY A 57 -5.97 -0.57 -5.32
C GLY A 57 -6.14 -2.09 -5.46
N LEU A 58 -6.12 -2.82 -4.34
CA LEU A 58 -6.32 -4.27 -4.31
C LEU A 58 -7.74 -4.66 -4.71
N GLU A 59 -8.74 -3.94 -4.21
CA GLU A 59 -10.15 -4.12 -4.57
C GLU A 59 -10.38 -3.85 -6.07
N ALA A 60 -9.82 -2.77 -6.61
CA ALA A 60 -9.88 -2.46 -8.03
C ALA A 60 -9.23 -3.55 -8.89
N LEU A 61 -8.03 -4.01 -8.50
CA LEU A 61 -7.31 -5.06 -9.21
C LEU A 61 -8.10 -6.38 -9.22
N TYR A 62 -8.70 -6.77 -8.08
CA TYR A 62 -9.56 -7.94 -7.97
C TYR A 62 -10.79 -7.86 -8.89
N ASN A 63 -11.43 -6.69 -8.96
CA ASN A 63 -12.60 -6.47 -9.82
C ASN A 63 -12.22 -6.57 -11.31
N LEU A 64 -11.04 -6.08 -11.71
CA LEU A 64 -10.56 -6.19 -13.08
C LEU A 64 -10.23 -7.65 -13.45
N LEU A 65 -9.51 -8.36 -12.59
CA LEU A 65 -9.17 -9.78 -12.78
C LEU A 65 -10.41 -10.65 -12.88
N SER A 66 -11.37 -10.47 -11.97
CA SER A 66 -12.63 -11.22 -12.00
C SER A 66 -13.44 -10.90 -13.25
N GLY A 67 -13.46 -9.65 -13.71
CA GLY A 67 -14.05 -9.26 -14.99
C GLY A 67 -13.44 -10.02 -16.18
N VAL A 68 -12.10 -10.06 -16.26
CA VAL A 68 -11.37 -10.79 -17.32
C VAL A 68 -11.68 -12.29 -17.25
N VAL A 69 -11.66 -12.89 -16.07
CA VAL A 69 -11.96 -14.32 -15.88
C VAL A 69 -13.39 -14.65 -16.29
N ASN A 70 -14.36 -13.80 -15.96
CA ASN A 70 -15.76 -13.98 -16.33
C ASN A 70 -15.95 -13.92 -17.85
N VAL A 71 -15.28 -12.98 -18.52
CA VAL A 71 -15.28 -12.89 -19.99
C VAL A 71 -14.69 -14.16 -20.58
N LEU A 72 -13.49 -14.58 -20.16
CA LEU A 72 -12.86 -15.81 -20.65
C LEU A 72 -13.75 -17.04 -20.47
N ARG A 73 -14.40 -17.18 -19.33
CA ARG A 73 -15.35 -18.26 -19.05
C ARG A 73 -16.53 -18.27 -20.05
N SER A 74 -17.04 -17.10 -20.43
CA SER A 74 -18.15 -16.99 -21.40
C SER A 74 -17.75 -17.37 -22.83
N TRP A 75 -16.46 -17.26 -23.17
CA TRP A 75 -15.93 -17.72 -24.46
C TRP A 75 -15.66 -19.22 -24.47
N LEU A 76 -15.22 -19.79 -23.35
CA LEU A 76 -14.88 -21.22 -23.24
C LEU A 76 -16.11 -22.12 -22.98
N GLY A 77 -17.19 -21.57 -22.42
CA GLY A 77 -18.45 -22.27 -22.15
C GLY A 77 -19.48 -22.22 -23.29
N ARG A 78 -19.08 -21.77 -24.48
CA ARG A 78 -19.84 -21.87 -25.72
C ARG A 78 -19.22 -22.93 -26.62
#